data_AF-A0AA87J7D7-F1
#
_entry.id   AF-A0AA87J7D7-F1
#
_cell.length_a   1.000
_cell.length_b   1.000
_cell.length_c   1.000
_cell.angle_alpha   90.00
_cell.angle_beta   90.00
_cell.angle_gamma   90.00
#
_symmetry.space_group_name_H-M   'P 1'
#
loop_
_entity.id
_entity.type
_entity.pdbx_description
1 polymer ?
#
loop_
_entity_poly.entity_id
_entity_poly.type
_entity_poly.pdbx_seq_one_letter_code
_entity_poly.pdbx_strand_id
1 'polypeptide(L)'
;MAHADLKAFSGRVEAEIDDEADRLLDSIRRPTGRVSIRTKDGRHLASSLVQFAPGSPLNPVSDDFTLEKFEANVAPVIGTEASQKLLEGLLGLDRIGDMAALLRLGVTAS
;
A
#
# COMPACT_ATOMS: atom_id res chain seq x y z
N MET A 1 -15.73 -2.00 -12.85
CA MET A 1 -16.17 -1.08 -13.93
C MET A 1 -15.03 -0.12 -14.22
N ALA A 2 -14.65 0.09 -15.47
CA ALA A 2 -13.76 1.19 -15.81
C ALA A 2 -14.57 2.49 -15.71
N HIS A 3 -14.27 3.33 -14.73
CA HIS A 3 -14.89 4.64 -14.59
C HIS A 3 -14.47 5.48 -15.80
N ALA A 4 -15.43 5.88 -16.65
CA ALA A 4 -15.16 6.65 -17.87
C ALA A 4 -14.31 7.90 -17.58
N ASP A 5 -14.50 8.47 -16.39
CA ASP A 5 -13.74 9.61 -15.88
C ASP A 5 -12.26 9.29 -15.64
N LEU A 6 -11.93 8.09 -15.15
CA LEU A 6 -10.53 7.66 -14.96
C LEU A 6 -9.82 7.49 -16.30
N LYS A 7 -10.50 6.91 -17.30
CA LYS A 7 -9.94 6.75 -18.65
C LYS A 7 -9.75 8.11 -19.34
N ALA A 8 -10.70 9.02 -19.18
CA ALA A 8 -10.57 10.38 -19.70
C ALA A 8 -9.44 11.16 -19.00
N PHE A 9 -9.25 10.93 -17.69
CA PHE A 9 -8.17 11.54 -16.91
C PHE A 9 -6.79 10.98 -17.30
N SER A 10 -6.66 9.67 -17.51
CA SER A 10 -5.37 9.05 -17.87
C SER A 10 -4.80 9.59 -19.18
N GLY A 11 -5.65 10.02 -20.12
CA GLY A 11 -5.22 10.68 -21.36
C GLY A 11 -4.56 12.06 -21.18
N ARG A 12 -4.50 12.57 -19.94
CA ARG A 12 -3.84 13.84 -19.57
C ARG A 12 -2.61 13.63 -18.68
N VAL A 13 -2.23 12.37 -18.45
CA VAL A 13 -1.08 12.02 -17.62
C VAL A 13 0.11 11.88 -18.55
N GLU A 14 1.13 12.68 -18.30
CA GLU A 14 2.42 12.62 -18.99
C GLU A 14 3.47 12.18 -17.97
N ALA A 15 4.36 11.28 -18.39
CA ALA A 15 5.49 10.85 -17.58
C ALA A 15 6.74 11.62 -18.04
N GLU A 16 7.46 12.17 -17.09
CA GLU A 16 8.68 12.94 -17.32
C GLU A 16 9.83 12.34 -16.50
N ILE A 17 11.05 12.50 -17.01
CA ILE A 17 12.25 12.17 -16.23
C ILE A 17 12.53 13.37 -15.32
N ASP A 18 12.67 13.09 -14.04
CA ASP A 18 13.05 14.07 -13.04
C ASP A 18 14.51 13.82 -12.63
N ASP A 19 15.42 14.71 -13.02
CA ASP A 19 16.86 14.58 -12.76
C ASP A 19 17.20 14.41 -11.27
N GLU A 20 16.41 14.99 -10.36
CA GLU A 20 16.62 14.81 -8.93
C GLU A 20 16.23 13.39 -8.49
N ALA A 21 15.06 12.93 -8.95
CA ALA A 21 14.59 11.57 -8.70
C ALA A 21 15.51 10.51 -9.30
N ASP A 22 16.01 10.73 -10.52
CA ASP A 22 16.88 9.80 -11.25
C ASP A 22 18.23 9.61 -10.54
N ARG A 23 18.84 10.72 -10.08
CA ARG A 23 20.08 10.67 -9.25
C ARG A 23 19.89 9.92 -7.92
N LEU A 24 18.72 10.07 -7.29
CA LEU A 24 18.40 9.38 -6.04
C LEU A 24 18.13 7.88 -6.29
N LEU A 25 17.49 7.54 -7.39
CA LEU A 25 17.31 6.16 -7.83
C LEU A 25 18.65 5.46 -8.03
N ASP A 26 19.61 6.11 -8.69
CA ASP A 26 20.94 5.54 -8.94
C ASP A 26 21.75 5.25 -7.67
N SER A 27 21.59 6.10 -6.65
CA SER A 27 22.35 5.98 -5.39
C SER A 27 21.70 5.03 -4.37
N ILE A 28 20.38 5.10 -4.20
CA ILE A 28 19.64 4.35 -3.16
C ILE A 28 18.96 3.10 -3.74
N ARG A 29 18.91 2.96 -5.08
CA ARG A 29 18.18 1.90 -5.83
C ARG A 29 16.73 1.77 -5.38
N ARG A 30 16.03 2.89 -5.23
CA ARG A 30 14.61 2.92 -4.85
C ARG A 30 13.78 3.82 -5.76
N PRO A 31 12.56 3.40 -6.15
CA PRO A 31 11.65 4.25 -6.90
C PRO A 31 11.32 5.52 -6.08
N THR A 32 11.62 6.68 -6.65
CA THR A 32 11.23 7.99 -6.13
C THR A 32 10.40 8.72 -7.17
N GLY A 33 9.53 9.63 -6.74
CA GLY A 33 8.75 10.41 -7.69
C GLY A 33 8.00 11.56 -7.05
N ARG A 34 7.54 12.47 -7.89
CA ARG A 34 6.62 13.55 -7.53
C ARG A 34 5.53 13.65 -8.59
N VAL A 35 4.43 14.28 -8.21
CA VAL A 35 3.32 14.55 -9.13
C VAL A 35 3.14 16.06 -9.20
N SER A 36 3.05 16.57 -10.42
CA SER A 36 2.61 17.93 -10.69
C SER A 36 1.26 17.94 -11.41
N ILE A 37 0.48 18.98 -11.16
CA ILE A 37 -0.84 19.19 -11.74
C ILE A 37 -0.89 20.61 -12.27
N ARG A 38 -1.18 20.77 -13.56
CA ARG A 38 -1.58 22.04 -14.14
C ARG A 38 -3.10 22.12 -14.20
N THR A 39 -3.68 23.07 -13.49
CA THR A 39 -5.13 23.28 -13.44
C THR A 39 -5.60 24.10 -14.65
N LYS A 40 -6.91 24.06 -14.92
CA LYS A 40 -7.51 24.81 -16.05
C LYS A 40 -7.39 26.33 -15.92
N ASP A 41 -7.25 26.84 -14.70
CA ASP A 41 -7.02 28.26 -14.40
C ASP A 41 -5.54 28.65 -14.45
N GLY A 42 -4.66 27.74 -14.90
CA GLY A 42 -3.24 27.99 -15.11
C GLY A 42 -2.35 27.81 -13.89
N ARG A 43 -2.89 27.47 -12.71
CA ARG A 43 -2.05 27.17 -11.54
C ARG A 43 -1.25 25.89 -11.74
N HIS A 44 -0.09 25.86 -11.12
CA HIS A 44 0.79 24.70 -11.06
C HIS A 44 0.90 24.24 -9.60
N LEU A 45 0.44 23.03 -9.32
CA LEU A 45 0.50 22.40 -8.01
C LEU A 45 1.46 21.23 -8.09
N ALA A 46 2.52 21.22 -7.28
CA ALA A 46 3.49 20.12 -7.27
C ALA A 46 3.55 19.50 -5.87
N SER A 47 3.60 18.17 -5.80
CA SER A 47 3.94 17.48 -4.57
C SER A 47 5.44 17.65 -4.27
N SER A 48 5.81 17.49 -3.00
CA SER A 48 7.20 17.23 -2.67
C SER A 48 7.67 15.91 -3.31
N LEU A 49 8.98 15.77 -3.48
CA LEU A 49 9.58 14.51 -3.91
C LEU A 49 9.40 13.44 -2.83
N VAL A 50 8.74 12.35 -3.18
CA VAL A 50 8.60 11.20 -2.29
C VAL A 50 9.85 10.33 -2.44
N GLN A 51 10.75 10.46 -1.47
CA GLN A 51 11.98 9.65 -1.42
C GLN A 51 11.74 8.29 -0.75
N PHE A 52 10.84 8.25 0.23
CA PHE A 52 10.51 7.04 0.99
C PHE A 52 9.00 6.82 0.97
N ALA A 53 8.56 5.82 0.21
CA ALA A 53 7.16 5.43 0.17
C ALA A 53 6.68 4.97 1.57
N PRO A 54 5.40 5.19 1.92
CA PRO A 54 4.81 4.66 3.14
C PRO A 54 5.02 3.14 3.23
N GLY A 55 5.49 2.67 4.39
CA GLY A 55 5.80 1.27 4.65
C GLY A 55 7.26 0.88 4.36
N SER A 56 8.08 1.80 3.87
CA SER A 56 9.53 1.59 3.81
C SER A 56 10.17 1.72 5.21
N PRO A 57 11.37 1.14 5.45
CA PRO A 57 12.04 1.28 6.76
C PRO A 57 12.29 2.72 7.22
N LEU A 58 12.40 3.66 6.26
CA LEU A 58 12.65 5.08 6.51
C LEU A 58 11.37 5.93 6.49
N ASN A 59 10.22 5.32 6.19
CA ASN A 59 8.89 5.91 6.32
C ASN A 59 7.89 4.81 6.76
N PRO A 60 8.04 4.29 7.99
CA PRO A 60 7.19 3.22 8.49
C PRO A 60 5.74 3.71 8.61
N VAL A 61 4.80 2.80 8.35
CA VAL A 61 3.39 3.02 8.68
C VAL A 61 3.13 2.65 10.14
N SER A 62 2.03 3.15 10.70
CA SER A 62 1.60 2.74 12.04
C SER A 62 1.20 1.26 12.07
N ASP A 63 1.21 0.70 13.27
CA ASP A 63 0.65 -0.63 13.52
C ASP A 63 -0.82 -0.66 13.12
N ASP A 64 -1.62 0.34 13.50
CA ASP A 64 -3.03 0.47 13.12
C ASP A 64 -3.25 0.37 11.61
N PHE A 65 -2.45 1.07 10.80
CA PHE A 65 -2.54 0.99 9.34
C PHE A 65 -2.22 -0.43 8.83
N THR A 66 -1.26 -1.10 9.46
CA THR A 66 -0.91 -2.48 9.14
C THR A 66 -2.04 -3.45 9.48
N LEU A 67 -2.69 -3.26 10.64
CA LEU A 67 -3.84 -4.05 11.10
C LEU A 67 -5.06 -3.84 10.21
N GLU A 68 -5.40 -2.59 9.88
CA GLU A 68 -6.48 -2.24 8.95
C GLU A 68 -6.26 -2.87 7.57
N LYS A 69 -5.02 -2.79 7.06
CA LYS A 69 -4.66 -3.42 5.79
C LYS A 69 -4.77 -4.95 5.84
N PHE A 70 -4.41 -5.57 6.96
CA PHE A 70 -4.60 -7.01 7.15
C PHE A 70 -6.09 -7.36 7.05
N GLU A 71 -6.94 -6.69 7.82
CA GLU A 71 -8.39 -6.96 7.84
C GLU A 71 -9.02 -6.74 6.46
N ALA A 72 -8.69 -5.64 5.79
CA ALA A 72 -9.19 -5.32 4.44
C ALA A 72 -8.83 -6.39 3.40
N ASN A 73 -7.68 -7.07 3.54
CA ASN A 73 -7.24 -8.11 2.62
C ASN A 73 -7.81 -9.49 2.98
N VAL A 74 -7.93 -9.80 4.27
CA VAL A 74 -8.20 -11.16 4.75
C VAL A 74 -9.69 -11.42 4.97
N ALA A 75 -10.42 -10.45 5.55
CA ALA A 75 -11.84 -10.62 5.85
C ALA A 75 -12.71 -10.95 4.62
N PRO A 76 -12.48 -10.39 3.42
CA PRO A 76 -13.25 -10.77 2.23
C PRO A 76 -13.05 -12.22 1.77
N VAL A 77 -11.97 -12.88 2.19
CA VAL A 77 -11.61 -14.22 1.75
C VAL A 77 -12.10 -15.29 2.73
N ILE A 78 -11.84 -15.10 4.03
CA ILE A 78 -12.13 -16.10 5.07
C ILE A 78 -13.26 -15.70 6.03
N GLY A 79 -13.85 -14.51 5.82
CA GLY A 79 -14.85 -13.93 6.70
C GLY A 79 -14.24 -13.16 7.88
N THR A 80 -15.00 -12.20 8.41
CA THR A 80 -14.55 -11.31 9.49
C THR A 80 -14.16 -12.06 10.77
N GLU A 81 -14.93 -13.05 11.20
CA GLU A 81 -14.65 -13.78 12.44
C GLU A 81 -13.34 -14.58 12.36
N ALA A 82 -13.13 -15.32 11.27
CA ALA A 82 -11.89 -16.08 11.07
C ALA A 82 -10.68 -15.14 10.89
N SER A 83 -10.87 -14.01 10.21
CA SER A 83 -9.84 -12.97 10.07
C SER A 83 -9.39 -12.42 11.42
N GLN A 84 -10.31 -12.10 12.32
CA GLN A 84 -9.96 -11.58 13.65
C GLN A 84 -9.24 -12.62 14.50
N LYS A 85 -9.70 -13.88 14.50
CA LYS A 85 -9.02 -14.99 15.21
C LYS A 85 -7.61 -15.24 14.67
N LEU A 86 -7.44 -15.15 13.34
CA LEU A 86 -6.12 -15.28 12.71
C LEU A 86 -5.20 -14.11 13.10
N LEU A 87 -5.72 -12.87 13.10
CA LEU A 87 -4.96 -11.69 13.50
C LEU A 87 -4.48 -11.78 14.95
N GLU A 88 -5.38 -12.12 15.88
CA GLU A 88 -5.04 -12.32 17.30
C GLU A 88 -3.95 -13.38 17.49
N GLY A 89 -4.05 -14.50 16.77
CA GLY A 89 -3.02 -15.55 16.82
C GLY A 89 -1.69 -15.13 16.22
N LEU A 90 -1.69 -14.33 15.14
CA LEU A 90 -0.46 -13.79 14.54
C LEU A 90 0.24 -12.76 15.43
N LEU A 91 -0.51 -11.93 16.15
CA LEU A 91 0.03 -10.98 17.13
C LEU A 91 0.52 -11.69 18.41
N GLY A 92 0.10 -12.93 18.64
CA GLY A 92 0.49 -13.76 19.78
C GLY A 92 1.32 -14.99 19.44
N LEU A 93 2.07 -14.95 18.33
CA LEU A 93 2.84 -16.11 17.82
C LEU A 93 3.82 -16.70 18.85
N ASP A 94 4.39 -15.86 19.71
CA ASP A 94 5.29 -16.25 20.80
C ASP A 94 4.63 -17.12 21.88
N ARG A 95 3.29 -17.13 21.94
CA ARG A 95 2.50 -17.83 22.94
C ARG A 95 1.69 -19.00 22.38
N ILE A 96 1.81 -19.30 21.09
CA ILE A 96 0.94 -20.29 20.44
C ILE A 96 1.44 -21.72 20.65
N GLY A 97 0.53 -22.60 21.08
CA GLY A 97 0.82 -24.03 21.28
C GLY A 97 0.67 -24.89 20.02
N ASP A 98 -0.19 -24.48 19.08
CA ASP A 98 -0.44 -25.21 17.83
C ASP A 98 -0.49 -24.24 16.63
N MET A 99 0.62 -24.16 15.91
CA MET A 99 0.73 -23.37 14.68
C MET A 99 -0.20 -23.89 13.58
N ALA A 100 -0.43 -25.21 13.49
CA ALA A 100 -1.29 -25.77 12.46
C ALA A 100 -2.75 -25.37 12.67
N ALA A 101 -3.21 -25.25 13.92
CA ALA A 101 -4.53 -24.72 14.24
C ALA A 101 -4.70 -23.28 13.76
N LEU A 102 -3.70 -22.42 13.96
CA LEU A 102 -3.72 -21.05 13.47
C LEU A 102 -3.81 -20.99 11.93
N LEU A 103 -2.95 -21.74 11.23
CA LEU A 103 -2.92 -21.73 9.77
C LEU A 103 -4.22 -22.26 9.15
N ARG A 104 -4.93 -23.18 9.82
CA ARG A 104 -6.26 -23.65 9.39
C ARG A 104 -7.32 -22.55 9.37
N LEU A 105 -7.14 -21.44 10.10
CA LEU A 105 -8.03 -20.28 10.00
C LEU A 105 -7.86 -19.52 8.68
N GLY A 106 -6.67 -19.62 8.06
CA GLY A 106 -6.33 -18.89 6.83
C GLY A 106 -6.71 -19.61 5.53
N VAL A 107 -7.38 -20.76 5.59
CA VAL A 107 -7.79 -21.53 4.41
C VAL A 107 -9.30 -21.50 4.26
N THR A 108 -9.77 -21.31 3.03
CA THR A 108 -11.18 -21.50 2.70
C THR A 108 -11.49 -22.99 2.68
N ALA A 109 -12.62 -23.41 3.27
CA ALA A 109 -13.11 -24.78 3.09
C ALA A 109 -13.28 -25.03 1.59
N SER A 110 -12.59 -26.07 1.07
CA SER A 110 -12.77 -26.55 -0.30
C SER A 110 -14.06 -27.36 -0.42
#